data_AF-A0A1U8PRA2-F1
#
_entry.id   AF-A0A1U8PRA2-F1
#
_cell.length_a   1.000
_cell.length_b   1.000
_cell.length_c   1.000
_cell.angle_alpha   90.00
_cell.angle_beta   90.00
_cell.angle_gamma   90.00
#
_symmetry.space_group_name_H-M   'P 1'
#
loop_
_entity.id
_entity.type
_entity.pdbx_description
1 polymer ?
#
loop_
_entity_poly.entity_id
_entity_poly.type
_entity_poly.pdbx_seq_one_letter_code
_entity_poly.pdbx_strand_id
1 'polypeptide(L)'
;MVHRGESSEKSQLLFTVHRSRFQPKKTRLEVFLEGNIDKDISNFTVVGSNYPSQYIRIYKGDTILAEGKKESFRVSVHSGVDYAFIAALIIILVECE
;
A
#
# COMPACT_ATOMS: atom_id res chain seq x y z
N MET A 1 -2.64 9.81 3.76
CA MET A 1 -2.60 9.35 5.17
C MET A 1 -3.92 8.64 5.45
N VAL A 2 -3.95 7.67 6.35
CA VAL A 2 -5.18 6.90 6.67
C VAL A 2 -5.45 6.97 8.16
N HIS A 3 -6.70 7.27 8.52
CA HIS A 3 -7.17 7.41 9.89
C HIS A 3 -8.26 6.37 10.20
N ARG A 4 -8.55 6.14 11.49
CA ARG A 4 -9.63 5.25 11.91
C ARG A 4 -11.01 5.84 11.59
N GLY A 5 -11.86 5.02 10.98
CA GLY A 5 -13.23 5.40 10.63
C GLY A 5 -13.26 6.65 9.76
N GLU A 6 -14.13 7.58 10.09
CA GLU A 6 -14.30 8.86 9.39
C GLU A 6 -13.48 10.00 10.03
N SER A 7 -12.59 9.69 10.98
CA SER A 7 -11.80 10.70 11.68
C SER A 7 -10.73 11.31 10.79
N SER A 8 -10.34 12.55 11.11
CA SER A 8 -9.15 13.22 10.58
C SER A 8 -8.19 13.66 11.69
N GLU A 9 -8.42 13.19 12.93
CA GLU A 9 -7.58 13.54 14.07
C GLU A 9 -6.24 12.80 14.03
N LYS A 10 -5.17 13.49 14.41
CA LYS A 10 -3.83 12.88 14.50
C LYS A 10 -3.78 11.68 15.45
N SER A 11 -4.58 11.69 16.52
CA SER A 11 -4.72 10.59 17.49
C SER A 11 -5.29 9.30 16.86
N GLN A 12 -5.98 9.44 15.72
CA GLN A 12 -6.61 8.35 14.99
C GLN A 12 -5.80 7.92 13.77
N LEU A 13 -4.59 8.46 13.58
CA LEU A 13 -3.71 8.09 12.47
C LEU A 13 -3.33 6.60 12.58
N LEU A 14 -3.57 5.86 11.51
CA LEU A 14 -3.17 4.45 11.41
C LEU A 14 -1.82 4.31 10.74
N PHE A 15 -1.67 4.95 9.57
CA PHE A 15 -0.43 4.93 8.80
C PHE A 15 -0.35 6.11 7.82
N THR A 16 0.89 6.43 7.45
CA THR A 16 1.21 7.34 6.35
C THR A 16 1.70 6.54 5.15
N VAL A 17 1.54 7.13 3.96
CA VAL A 17 2.00 6.54 2.70
C VAL A 17 2.80 7.60 1.96
N HIS A 18 4.00 7.24 1.55
CA HIS A 18 4.90 8.10 0.81
C HIS A 18 5.14 7.49 -0.57
N ARG A 19 5.00 8.28 -1.63
CA ARG A 19 5.37 7.84 -2.97
C ARG A 19 6.88 7.96 -3.11
N SER A 20 7.54 6.87 -3.46
CA SER A 20 8.97 6.90 -3.83
C SER A 20 9.17 7.65 -5.17
N ARG A 21 10.42 7.88 -5.59
CA ARG A 21 10.74 8.65 -6.80
C ARG A 21 9.87 8.24 -8.00
N PHE A 22 9.34 9.25 -8.69
CA PHE A 22 8.39 9.09 -9.79
C PHE A 22 8.99 8.25 -10.93
N GLN A 23 8.34 7.12 -11.24
CA GLN A 23 8.65 6.27 -12.38
C GLN A 23 7.39 6.12 -13.25
N PRO A 24 7.41 6.52 -14.53
CA PRO A 24 6.19 6.61 -15.36
C PRO A 24 5.40 5.30 -15.56
N LYS A 25 6.05 4.14 -15.37
CA LYS A 25 5.46 2.81 -15.64
C LYS A 25 5.26 1.95 -14.38
N LYS A 26 5.75 2.43 -13.25
CA LYS A 26 5.81 1.68 -12.00
C LYS A 26 5.64 2.65 -10.83
N THR A 27 4.57 2.50 -10.07
CA THR A 27 4.39 3.25 -8.83
C THR A 27 4.87 2.41 -7.67
N ARG A 28 5.70 2.98 -6.80
CA ARG A 28 6.11 2.35 -5.56
C ARG A 28 5.78 3.28 -4.39
N LEU A 29 5.02 2.75 -3.44
CA LEU A 29 4.61 3.44 -2.23
C LEU A 29 5.25 2.76 -1.01
N GLU A 30 5.65 3.59 -0.05
CA GLU A 30 6.25 3.21 1.22
C GLU A 30 5.26 3.54 2.35
N VAL A 31 4.93 2.55 3.18
CA VAL A 31 3.89 2.66 4.20
C VAL A 31 4.54 2.63 5.58
N PHE A 32 4.20 3.61 6.42
CA PHE A 32 4.76 3.77 7.77
C PHE A 32 3.61 3.80 8.78
N LEU A 33 3.62 2.86 9.72
CA LEU A 33 2.64 2.81 10.81
C LEU A 33 2.91 3.96 11.81
N GLU A 34 1.86 4.44 12.48
CA GLU A 34 1.94 5.58 13.40
C GLU A 34 2.98 5.38 14.54
N GLY A 35 3.16 4.14 15.00
CA GLY A 35 4.16 3.76 16.01
C GLY A 35 5.52 3.31 15.47
N ASN A 36 5.85 3.56 14.21
CA ASN A 36 7.13 3.11 13.63
C ASN A 36 8.32 3.86 14.26
N ILE A 37 9.22 3.11 14.91
CA ILE A 37 10.37 3.65 15.63
C ILE A 37 11.45 4.13 14.65
N ASP A 38 11.61 3.41 13.54
CA ASP A 38 12.54 3.76 12.48
C ASP A 38 11.78 4.45 11.34
N LYS A 39 11.87 5.77 11.29
CA LYS A 39 11.15 6.59 10.30
C LYS A 39 11.75 6.51 8.91
N ASP A 40 12.94 5.95 8.76
CA ASP A 40 13.62 5.81 7.46
C ASP A 40 13.32 4.45 6.81
N ILE A 41 12.87 3.46 7.59
CA ILE A 41 12.49 2.13 7.09
C ILE A 41 10.96 1.96 7.11
N SER A 42 10.38 1.87 5.91
CA SER A 42 8.94 1.59 5.73
C SER A 42 8.55 0.21 6.26
N ASN A 43 7.40 0.09 6.92
CA ASN A 43 6.89 -1.21 7.40
C ASN A 43 6.34 -2.09 6.27
N PHE A 44 5.77 -1.46 5.24
CA PHE A 44 5.26 -2.15 4.05
C PHE A 44 5.64 -1.42 2.77
N THR A 45 5.73 -2.17 1.68
CA THR A 45 5.93 -1.61 0.33
C THR A 45 4.78 -2.02 -0.56
N VAL A 46 4.22 -1.07 -1.31
CA VAL A 46 3.23 -1.32 -2.36
C VAL A 46 3.86 -1.05 -3.71
N VAL A 47 3.70 -1.98 -4.65
CA VAL A 47 4.20 -1.86 -6.01
C VAL A 47 3.04 -2.04 -6.98
N GLY A 48 2.77 -1.00 -7.76
CA GLY A 48 1.91 -1.03 -8.93
C GLY A 48 2.73 -0.94 -10.21
N SER A 49 2.35 -1.69 -11.24
CA SER A 49 2.88 -1.51 -12.58
C SER A 49 1.75 -1.43 -13.59
N ASN A 50 1.93 -0.59 -14.61
CA ASN A 50 0.99 -0.41 -15.72
C ASN A 50 1.56 -0.96 -17.04
N TYR A 51 2.84 -1.36 -17.08
CA TYR A 51 3.51 -1.91 -18.26
C TYR A 51 4.78 -2.69 -17.86
N PRO A 52 5.08 -3.87 -18.46
CA PRO A 52 4.34 -4.53 -19.54
C PRO A 52 3.15 -5.38 -19.07
N SER A 53 3.03 -5.63 -17.77
CA SER A 53 1.89 -6.34 -17.17
C SER A 53 1.31 -5.50 -16.04
N GLN A 54 -0.03 -5.47 -15.96
CA GLN A 54 -0.72 -4.67 -14.96
C GLN A 54 -0.93 -5.45 -13.67
N TYR A 55 -0.14 -5.15 -12.65
CA TYR A 55 -0.17 -5.86 -11.37
C TYR A 55 -0.09 -4.93 -10.18
N ILE A 56 -0.55 -5.44 -9.04
CA ILE A 56 -0.39 -4.86 -7.71
C ILE A 56 0.25 -5.92 -6.82
N ARG A 57 1.24 -5.52 -6.03
CA ARG A 57 1.82 -6.36 -4.98
C ARG A 57 2.06 -5.54 -3.71
N ILE A 58 1.72 -6.11 -2.57
CA ILE A 58 1.88 -5.51 -1.24
C ILE A 58 2.80 -6.42 -0.44
N TYR A 59 3.84 -5.84 0.15
CA TYR A 59 4.93 -6.54 0.81
C TYR A 59 5.12 -6.10 2.24
N LYS A 60 5.58 -7.02 3.10
CA LYS A 60 6.21 -6.76 4.39
C LYS A 60 7.63 -7.33 4.33
N GLY A 61 8.63 -6.46 4.22
CA GLY A 61 9.98 -6.87 3.82
C GLY A 61 9.92 -7.60 2.47
N ASP A 62 10.42 -8.83 2.41
CA ASP A 62 10.40 -9.66 1.21
C ASP A 62 9.16 -10.56 1.09
N THR A 63 8.27 -10.54 2.09
CA THR A 63 7.06 -11.38 2.10
C THR A 63 5.91 -10.69 1.39
N ILE A 64 5.30 -11.35 0.40
CA ILE A 64 4.08 -10.89 -0.26
C ILE A 64 2.89 -11.13 0.68
N LEU A 65 2.13 -10.08 0.97
CA LEU A 65 0.89 -10.13 1.75
C LEU A 65 -0.35 -10.17 0.86
N ALA A 66 -0.28 -9.50 -0.29
CA ALA A 66 -1.33 -9.53 -1.29
C ALA A 66 -0.76 -9.29 -2.67
N GLU A 67 -1.34 -9.94 -3.68
CA GLU A 67 -1.02 -9.69 -5.08
C GLU A 67 -2.22 -9.85 -5.99
N GLY A 68 -2.20 -9.14 -7.11
CA GLY A 68 -3.32 -9.15 -8.05
C GLY A 68 -2.98 -8.60 -9.41
N LYS A 69 -3.90 -8.85 -10.35
CA LYS A 69 -3.87 -8.28 -11.71
C LYS A 69 -4.90 -7.18 -11.81
N LYS A 70 -4.47 -5.97 -12.17
CA LYS A 70 -5.36 -4.80 -12.25
C LYS A 70 -6.47 -4.99 -13.27
N GLU A 71 -6.15 -5.53 -14.44
CA GLU A 71 -7.11 -5.80 -15.53
C GLU A 71 -8.33 -6.60 -15.08
N SER A 72 -8.13 -7.55 -14.15
CA SER A 72 -9.20 -8.42 -13.65
C SER A 72 -9.82 -7.93 -12.34
N PHE A 73 -9.29 -6.86 -11.75
CA PHE A 73 -9.64 -6.38 -10.40
C PHE A 73 -9.67 -7.50 -9.34
N ARG A 74 -8.78 -8.49 -9.47
CA ARG A 74 -8.65 -9.61 -8.54
C ARG A 74 -7.36 -9.49 -7.76
N VAL A 75 -7.50 -9.42 -6.44
CA VAL A 75 -6.39 -9.42 -5.49
C VAL A 75 -6.55 -10.63 -4.58
N SER A 76 -5.51 -11.45 -4.51
CA SER A 76 -5.39 -12.52 -3.53
C SER A 76 -4.70 -11.96 -2.30
N VAL A 77 -5.26 -12.23 -1.12
CA VAL A 77 -4.74 -11.76 0.16
C VAL A 77 -4.39 -12.97 1.02
N HIS A 78 -3.19 -12.99 1.58
CA HIS A 78 -2.74 -14.08 2.45
C HIS A 78 -3.56 -14.13 3.75
N SER A 79 -3.75 -15.34 4.28
CA SER A 79 -4.46 -15.54 5.55
C SER A 79 -3.83 -14.75 6.69
N GLY A 80 -4.66 -14.16 7.55
CA GLY A 80 -4.21 -13.36 8.70
C GLY A 80 -3.80 -11.92 8.36
N VAL A 81 -3.95 -11.50 7.10
CA VAL A 81 -3.78 -10.11 6.67
C VAL A 81 -5.12 -9.38 6.75
N ASP A 82 -5.10 -8.14 7.23
CA ASP A 82 -6.28 -7.28 7.31
C ASP A 82 -6.70 -6.82 5.90
N TYR A 83 -7.92 -7.18 5.49
CA TYR A 83 -8.46 -6.84 4.17
C TYR A 83 -8.76 -5.35 3.99
N ALA A 84 -9.16 -4.65 5.06
CA ALA A 84 -9.41 -3.21 5.00
C ALA A 84 -8.11 -2.44 4.81
N PHE A 85 -7.04 -2.87 5.46
CA PHE A 85 -5.69 -2.36 5.22
C PHE A 85 -5.26 -2.53 3.76
N ILE A 86 -5.44 -3.73 3.19
CA ILE A 86 -5.13 -4.00 1.79
C ILE A 86 -5.98 -3.14 0.84
N ALA A 87 -7.28 -3.03 1.09
CA ALA A 87 -8.19 -2.21 0.29
C ALA A 87 -7.77 -0.73 0.28
N ALA A 88 -7.44 -0.16 1.45
CA ALA A 88 -6.97 1.22 1.56
C ALA A 88 -5.68 1.45 0.74
N LEU A 89 -4.73 0.52 0.77
CA LEU A 89 -3.50 0.63 -0.02
C LEU A 89 -3.75 0.57 -1.53
N ILE A 90 -4.70 -0.24 -1.98
CA ILE A 90 -5.08 -0.33 -3.39
C ILE A 90 -5.73 0.99 -3.84
N ILE A 91 -6.63 1.56 -3.05
CA ILE A 91 -7.27 2.85 -3.36
C ILE A 91 -6.20 3.94 -3.52
N ILE A 92 -5.27 4.04 -2.55
CA ILE A 92 -4.18 5.04 -2.60
C ILE A 92 -3.28 4.81 -3.82
N LEU A 93 -2.99 3.56 -4.18
CA LEU A 93 -2.20 3.25 -5.37
C LEU A 93 -2.89 3.71 -6.65
N VAL A 94 -4.20 3.46 -6.77
CA VAL A 94 -5.00 3.86 -7.93
C VAL A 94 -5.10 5.38 -8.05
N GLU A 95 -5.23 6.11 -6.93
CA GLU A 95 -5.21 7.58 -6.93
C GLU A 95 -3.85 8.19 -7.29
N CYS A 96 -2.76 7.45 -7.09
CA CYS A 96 -1.40 7.92 -7.40
C CYS A 96 -0.96 7.67 -8.85
N GLU A 97 -1.68 6.84 -9.59
CA GLU A 97 -1.39 6.48 -10.98
C GLU A 97 -2.12 7.36 -11.98
#